data_AF-A0A1B6IH55-F1
#
_entry.id   AF-A0A1B6IH55-F1
#
_cell.length_a   1.000
_cell.length_b   1.000
_cell.length_c   1.000
_cell.angle_alpha   90.00
_cell.angle_beta   90.00
_cell.angle_gamma   90.00
#
_symmetry.space_group_name_H-M   'P 1'
#
loop_
_entity.id
_entity.type
_entity.pdbx_description
1 polymer ?
#
loop_
_entity_poly.entity_id
_entity_poly.type
_entity_poly.pdbx_seq_one_letter_code
_entity_poly.pdbx_strand_id
1 'polypeptide(L)'
;MLKTYSRKKKAEQEKLPSRVRPPVDDEDEKRHFQKVVYAFKSYRSHLSKKFTTNRQLLESLPERQQYLLKTYKESLQEVEKCVQHNQSLIDLIVKDVFFMFENANAPAPSQELVEEEPSVMDLERVQTTLKQFVRDWSKEGASERNTCYQPIIDEVLKNFSPEHCEPDKIQVLVPGSGLGRLAFEIASKGYSCQGNEFSLFMLIASHFVLNKCNQKEMYSLYPWIHQVENNLTPQHQMQMISFPDVNPSELLRPSAANFTMAAGDFLEALSIPTAHLWKAAS
;
A
#
# COMPACT_ATOMS: atom_id res chain seq x y z
N MET A 1 15.72 11.18 17.37
CA MET A 1 17.13 11.45 17.68
C MET A 1 17.85 10.10 17.75
N LEU A 2 18.33 9.60 16.60
CA LEU A 2 19.00 8.29 16.50
C LEU A 2 20.34 8.36 17.25
N LYS A 3 20.50 7.55 18.29
CA LYS A 3 21.76 7.45 19.05
C LYS A 3 22.68 6.46 18.36
N THR A 4 23.83 6.93 17.89
CA THR A 4 24.97 6.11 17.48
C THR A 4 25.86 5.84 18.68
N TYR A 5 26.10 4.56 19.00
CA TYR A 5 27.11 4.16 19.97
C TYR A 5 28.44 3.92 19.24
N SER A 6 29.41 4.78 19.51
CA SER A 6 30.82 4.58 19.18
C SER A 6 31.50 3.83 20.32
N ARG A 7 32.15 2.70 20.04
CA ARG A 7 33.35 2.25 20.78
C ARG A 7 34.09 1.15 20.02
N LYS A 8 35.33 1.47 19.62
CA LYS A 8 36.37 0.51 19.25
C LYS A 8 36.69 -0.41 20.43
N LYS A 9 36.74 -1.72 20.20
CA LYS A 9 37.79 -2.63 20.71
C LYS A 9 37.77 -3.93 19.89
N LYS A 10 38.91 -4.23 19.25
CA LYS A 10 39.23 -5.50 18.60
C LYS A 10 39.36 -6.59 19.68
N ALA A 11 38.67 -7.70 19.49
CA ALA A 11 39.06 -9.03 19.95
C ALA A 11 38.47 -10.05 18.98
N GLU A 12 39.25 -11.06 18.62
CA GLU A 12 38.96 -12.08 17.63
C GLU A 12 37.70 -12.88 17.98
N GLN A 13 36.75 -12.93 17.05
CA GLN A 13 35.64 -13.88 17.06
C GLN A 13 35.43 -14.37 15.63
N GLU A 14 35.32 -15.68 15.50
CA GLU A 14 35.17 -16.44 14.26
C GLU A 14 34.22 -15.76 13.28
N LYS A 15 34.71 -15.49 12.06
CA LYS A 15 33.90 -14.96 10.98
C LYS A 15 32.86 -16.01 10.58
N LEU A 16 31.64 -15.88 11.09
CA LEU A 16 30.48 -16.36 10.35
C LEU A 16 30.52 -15.70 8.96
N PRO A 17 30.25 -16.45 7.87
CA PRO A 17 30.27 -15.87 6.54
C PRO A 17 29.26 -14.73 6.49
N SER A 18 29.76 -13.51 6.26
CA SER A 18 28.92 -12.38 5.89
C SER A 18 28.20 -12.79 4.60
N ARG A 19 26.90 -13.08 4.69
CA ARG A 19 26.03 -13.16 3.51
C ARG A 19 25.93 -11.76 2.91
N VAL A 20 26.98 -11.34 2.22
CA VAL A 20 26.91 -10.22 1.29
C VAL A 20 26.00 -10.71 0.17
N ARG A 21 24.79 -10.15 0.09
CA ARG A 21 23.85 -10.46 -0.99
C ARG A 21 24.53 -10.19 -2.34
N PRO A 22 24.34 -11.04 -3.34
CA PRO A 22 24.99 -10.88 -4.63
C PRO A 22 24.53 -9.56 -5.30
N PRO A 23 25.42 -8.82 -5.97
CA PRO A 23 25.09 -7.53 -6.61
C PRO A 23 23.99 -7.57 -7.67
N VAL A 24 23.68 -8.77 -8.19
CA VAL A 24 22.63 -9.00 -9.18
C VAL A 24 21.23 -8.82 -8.57
N ASP A 25 21.07 -9.19 -7.29
CA ASP A 25 19.82 -9.07 -6.55
C ASP A 25 19.43 -7.59 -6.36
N ASP A 26 20.41 -6.75 -6.01
CA ASP A 26 20.22 -5.31 -5.80
C ASP A 26 19.81 -4.56 -7.09
N GLU A 27 20.38 -4.91 -8.26
CA GLU A 27 20.00 -4.29 -9.53
C GLU A 27 18.64 -4.78 -10.06
N ASP A 28 18.29 -6.05 -9.81
CA ASP A 28 16.98 -6.59 -10.14
C ASP A 28 15.87 -5.99 -9.27
N GLU A 29 16.10 -5.84 -7.96
CA GLU A 29 15.20 -5.13 -7.03
C GLU A 29 15.00 -3.67 -7.47
N LYS A 30 16.08 -2.99 -7.83
CA LYS A 30 16.05 -1.60 -8.30
C LYS A 30 15.28 -1.45 -9.61
N ARG A 31 15.50 -2.35 -10.58
CA ARG A 31 14.72 -2.37 -11.84
C ARG A 31 13.25 -2.65 -11.56
N HIS A 32 12.95 -3.58 -10.67
CA HIS A 32 11.58 -3.86 -10.25
C HIS A 32 10.92 -2.63 -9.62
N PHE A 33 11.63 -1.93 -8.73
CA PHE A 33 11.16 -0.70 -8.11
C PHE A 33 10.83 0.39 -9.13
N GLN A 34 11.74 0.65 -10.07
CA GLN A 34 11.50 1.64 -11.14
C GLN A 34 10.27 1.28 -11.98
N LYS A 35 10.11 -0.01 -12.32
CA LYS A 35 8.95 -0.52 -13.06
C LYS A 35 7.63 -0.29 -12.30
N VAL A 36 7.61 -0.53 -10.99
CA VAL A 36 6.43 -0.28 -10.15
C VAL A 36 6.08 1.21 -10.10
N VAL A 37 7.07 2.09 -9.89
CA VAL A 37 6.87 3.55 -9.90
C VAL A 37 6.34 4.01 -11.26
N TYR A 38 6.88 3.48 -12.35
CA TYR A 38 6.42 3.81 -13.70
C TYR A 38 5.00 3.30 -13.98
N ALA A 39 4.61 2.14 -13.44
CA ALA A 39 3.24 1.64 -13.53
C ALA A 39 2.24 2.60 -12.87
N PHE A 40 2.55 3.13 -11.68
CA PHE A 40 1.74 4.17 -11.03
C PHE A 40 1.64 5.44 -11.90
N LYS A 41 2.76 5.94 -12.43
CA LYS A 41 2.78 7.14 -13.30
C LYS A 41 2.01 6.95 -14.61
N SER A 42 1.93 5.72 -15.11
CA SER A 42 1.28 5.39 -16.39
C SER A 42 -0.22 5.10 -16.26
N TYR A 43 -0.77 5.10 -15.05
CA TYR A 43 -2.15 4.72 -14.74
C TYR A 43 -3.20 5.42 -15.63
N ARG A 44 -3.18 6.76 -15.67
CA ARG A 44 -4.10 7.55 -16.50
C ARG A 44 -3.90 7.30 -17.99
N SER A 45 -2.64 7.24 -18.45
CA SER A 45 -2.31 7.04 -19.86
C SER A 45 -2.92 5.74 -20.37
N HIS A 46 -2.77 4.65 -19.61
CA HIS A 46 -3.34 3.36 -19.96
C HIS A 46 -4.87 3.37 -20.04
N LEU A 47 -5.55 3.95 -19.05
CA LEU A 47 -7.01 4.03 -19.06
C LEU A 47 -7.52 4.94 -20.18
N SER A 48 -6.80 6.00 -20.50
CA SER A 48 -7.12 6.91 -21.61
C SER A 48 -7.09 6.19 -22.97
N LYS A 49 -6.16 5.25 -23.18
CA LYS A 49 -6.13 4.39 -24.37
C LYS A 49 -7.45 3.60 -24.49
N LYS A 50 -7.91 2.97 -23.39
CA LYS A 50 -9.19 2.23 -23.35
C LYS A 50 -10.41 3.12 -23.63
N PHE A 51 -10.48 4.31 -23.02
CA PHE A 51 -11.59 5.24 -23.28
C PHE A 51 -11.61 5.75 -24.72
N THR A 52 -10.45 5.98 -25.32
CA THR A 52 -10.33 6.38 -26.72
C THR A 52 -10.91 5.30 -27.64
N THR A 53 -10.55 4.03 -27.41
CA THR A 53 -11.12 2.89 -28.15
C THR A 53 -12.63 2.80 -27.98
N ASN A 54 -13.14 2.94 -26.75
CA ASN A 54 -14.58 2.92 -26.49
C ASN A 54 -15.33 4.05 -27.19
N ARG A 55 -14.73 5.24 -27.25
CA ARG A 55 -15.31 6.41 -27.95
C ARG A 55 -15.37 6.17 -29.45
N GLN A 56 -14.29 5.67 -30.05
CA GLN A 56 -14.25 5.30 -31.47
C GLN A 56 -15.31 4.23 -31.80
N LEU A 57 -15.49 3.24 -30.92
CA LEU A 57 -16.52 2.23 -31.09
C LEU A 57 -17.91 2.86 -31.09
N LEU A 58 -18.22 3.73 -30.12
CA LEU A 58 -19.50 4.45 -30.08
C LEU A 58 -19.75 5.28 -31.34
N GLU A 59 -18.73 5.96 -31.85
CA GLU A 59 -18.82 6.80 -33.04
C GLU A 59 -18.99 6.00 -34.33
N SER A 60 -18.61 4.72 -34.34
CA SER A 60 -18.83 3.80 -35.46
C SER A 60 -20.23 3.18 -35.51
N LEU A 61 -21.05 3.33 -34.47
CA LEU A 61 -22.42 2.82 -34.44
C LEU A 61 -23.36 3.64 -35.34
N PRO A 62 -24.48 3.09 -35.83
CA PRO A 62 -25.51 3.86 -36.53
C PRO A 62 -26.07 5.01 -35.68
N GLU A 63 -26.45 6.14 -36.32
CA GLU A 63 -26.92 7.36 -35.63
C GLU A 63 -28.02 7.11 -34.60
N ARG A 64 -28.98 6.24 -34.91
CA ARG A 64 -30.06 5.86 -33.99
C ARG A 64 -29.52 5.24 -32.70
N GLN A 65 -28.49 4.39 -32.78
CA GLN A 65 -27.88 3.76 -31.61
C GLN A 65 -27.02 4.76 -30.84
N GLN A 66 -26.30 5.65 -31.53
CA GLN A 66 -25.56 6.74 -30.88
C GLN A 66 -26.48 7.64 -30.06
N TYR A 67 -27.67 7.98 -30.60
CA TYR A 67 -28.67 8.76 -29.89
C TYR A 67 -29.16 8.06 -28.61
N LEU A 68 -29.43 6.74 -28.68
CA LEU A 68 -29.84 5.94 -27.51
C LEU A 68 -28.73 5.85 -26.44
N LEU A 69 -27.47 5.92 -26.84
CA LEU A 69 -26.30 5.82 -25.96
C LEU A 69 -25.74 7.19 -25.54
N LYS A 70 -26.47 8.29 -25.74
CA LYS A 70 -26.02 9.64 -25.37
C LYS A 70 -25.60 9.73 -23.90
N THR A 71 -26.41 9.20 -22.99
CA THR A 71 -26.10 9.19 -21.55
C THR A 71 -24.86 8.37 -21.22
N TYR A 72 -24.61 7.28 -21.96
CA TYR A 72 -23.37 6.51 -21.79
C TYR A 72 -22.15 7.31 -22.25
N LYS A 73 -22.24 8.02 -23.39
CA LYS A 73 -21.18 8.91 -23.87
C LYS A 73 -20.85 10.02 -22.86
N GLU A 74 -21.86 10.63 -22.25
CA GLU A 74 -21.70 11.61 -21.17
C GLU A 74 -21.03 10.96 -19.94
N SER A 75 -21.47 9.76 -19.53
CA SER A 75 -20.87 9.06 -18.38
C SER A 75 -19.39 8.72 -18.58
N LEU A 76 -18.95 8.39 -19.80
CA LEU A 76 -17.54 8.14 -20.09
C LEU A 76 -16.67 9.39 -19.85
N GLN A 77 -17.19 10.58 -20.15
CA GLN A 77 -16.47 11.83 -19.89
C GLN A 77 -16.33 12.09 -18.38
N GLU A 78 -17.34 11.76 -17.59
CA GLU A 78 -17.26 11.89 -16.13
C GLU A 78 -16.30 10.85 -15.51
N VAL A 79 -16.28 9.62 -16.03
CA VAL A 79 -15.30 8.61 -15.62
C VAL A 79 -13.87 9.07 -15.93
N GLU A 80 -13.62 9.69 -17.09
CA GLU A 80 -12.30 10.27 -17.42
C GLU A 80 -11.86 11.34 -16.41
N LYS A 81 -12.77 12.15 -15.87
CA LYS A 81 -12.45 13.11 -14.79
C LYS A 81 -12.08 12.38 -13.50
N CYS A 82 -12.80 11.31 -13.15
CA CYS A 82 -12.48 10.49 -11.98
C CYS A 82 -11.08 9.85 -12.09
N VAL A 83 -10.71 9.41 -13.30
CA VAL A 83 -9.36 8.88 -13.61
C VAL A 83 -8.29 9.94 -13.39
N GLN A 84 -8.54 11.19 -13.82
CA GLN A 84 -7.63 12.31 -13.62
C GLN A 84 -7.43 12.61 -12.12
N HIS A 85 -8.52 12.63 -11.35
CA HIS A 85 -8.47 12.78 -9.90
C HIS A 85 -7.61 11.70 -9.24
N ASN A 86 -7.84 10.42 -9.59
CA ASN A 86 -7.03 9.32 -9.09
C ASN A 86 -5.55 9.46 -9.47
N GLN A 87 -5.24 9.90 -10.69
CA GLN A 87 -3.85 10.14 -11.09
C GLN A 87 -3.18 11.22 -10.24
N SER A 88 -3.87 12.33 -9.97
CA SER A 88 -3.33 13.38 -9.10
C SER A 88 -3.02 12.85 -7.69
N LEU A 89 -3.85 11.96 -7.17
CA LEU A 89 -3.56 11.26 -5.92
C LEU A 89 -2.36 10.31 -6.05
N ILE A 90 -2.29 9.52 -7.11
CA ILE A 90 -1.16 8.62 -7.37
C ILE A 90 0.16 9.39 -7.46
N ASP A 91 0.16 10.54 -8.11
CA ASP A 91 1.34 11.41 -8.22
C ASP A 91 1.82 11.87 -6.83
N LEU A 92 0.90 12.11 -5.89
CA LEU A 92 1.24 12.39 -4.50
C LEU A 92 1.79 11.16 -3.78
N ILE A 93 1.18 9.98 -4.00
CA ILE A 93 1.63 8.70 -3.43
C ILE A 93 3.09 8.41 -3.82
N VAL A 94 3.47 8.64 -5.08
CA VAL A 94 4.82 8.33 -5.57
C VAL A 94 5.81 9.48 -5.45
N LYS A 95 5.39 10.68 -5.01
CA LYS A 95 6.23 11.90 -5.02
C LYS A 95 7.56 11.74 -4.28
N ASP A 96 7.52 11.14 -3.10
CA ASP A 96 8.69 10.99 -2.20
C ASP A 96 9.16 9.52 -2.11
N VAL A 97 8.75 8.67 -3.03
CA VAL A 97 8.97 7.22 -2.93
C VAL A 97 10.45 6.84 -2.97
N PHE A 98 11.29 7.63 -3.64
CA PHE A 98 12.74 7.42 -3.67
C PHE A 98 13.41 7.61 -2.31
N PHE A 99 12.80 8.40 -1.42
CA PHE A 99 13.30 8.60 -0.06
C PHE A 99 12.74 7.56 0.93
N MET A 100 11.75 6.76 0.51
CA MET A 100 11.15 5.73 1.36
C MET A 100 12.17 4.64 1.77
N PHE A 101 13.14 4.35 0.89
CA PHE A 101 14.12 3.28 1.05
C PHE A 101 15.55 3.81 1.27
N GLU A 102 15.75 4.98 1.88
CA GLU A 102 17.08 5.58 2.11
C GLU A 102 18.10 4.66 2.81
N ASN A 103 17.64 3.62 3.54
CA ASN A 103 18.50 2.61 4.16
C ASN A 103 18.81 1.39 3.27
N ALA A 104 18.21 1.29 2.10
CA ALA A 104 18.32 0.19 1.16
C ALA A 104 18.65 0.73 -0.24
N ASN A 105 19.89 1.19 -0.45
CA ASN A 105 20.48 1.54 -1.77
C ASN A 105 19.50 2.11 -2.82
N ALA A 106 18.57 2.98 -2.41
CA ALA A 106 17.53 3.46 -3.30
C ALA A 106 18.18 4.28 -4.42
N PRO A 107 17.76 4.13 -5.68
CA PRO A 107 18.30 4.92 -6.78
C PRO A 107 18.16 6.41 -6.45
N ALA A 108 19.28 7.13 -6.52
CA ALA A 108 19.24 8.58 -6.47
C ALA A 108 18.26 9.11 -7.54
N PRO A 109 17.54 10.21 -7.27
CA PRO A 109 16.52 10.77 -8.17
C PRO A 109 17.05 11.21 -9.56
N SER A 110 18.36 11.04 -9.81
CA SER A 110 19.07 11.39 -11.03
C SER A 110 19.25 10.26 -12.04
N GLN A 111 18.81 9.02 -11.75
CA GLN A 111 18.79 7.96 -12.78
C GLN A 111 17.48 8.02 -13.56
N GLU A 112 17.59 8.21 -14.88
CA GLU A 112 16.49 8.08 -15.83
C GLU A 112 15.71 6.79 -15.50
N LEU A 113 14.43 6.94 -15.17
CA LEU A 113 13.55 5.79 -15.01
C LEU A 113 13.61 4.99 -16.30
N VAL A 114 13.96 3.70 -16.22
CA VAL A 114 13.91 2.83 -17.39
C VAL A 114 12.46 2.83 -17.89
N GLU A 115 12.25 3.42 -19.08
CA GLU A 115 10.94 3.54 -19.73
C GLU A 115 10.52 2.19 -20.34
N GLU A 116 10.49 1.13 -19.53
CA GLU A 116 9.84 -0.11 -19.92
C GLU A 116 8.32 0.08 -19.76
N GLU A 117 7.55 -0.03 -20.85
CA GLU A 117 6.08 0.06 -20.76
C GLU A 117 5.55 -0.96 -19.73
N PRO A 118 4.76 -0.51 -18.73
CA PRO A 118 4.27 -1.40 -17.69
C PRO A 118 3.31 -2.41 -18.31
N SER A 119 3.39 -3.65 -17.85
CA SER A 119 2.48 -4.68 -18.33
C SER A 119 1.04 -4.41 -17.87
N VAL A 120 0.06 -5.05 -18.53
CA VAL A 120 -1.34 -5.01 -18.09
C VAL A 120 -1.46 -5.48 -16.64
N MET A 121 -0.69 -6.49 -16.24
CA MET A 121 -0.67 -7.01 -14.87
C MET A 121 -0.15 -5.98 -13.86
N ASP A 122 0.85 -5.18 -14.21
CA ASP A 122 1.37 -4.12 -13.33
C ASP A 122 0.30 -3.06 -13.07
N LEU A 123 -0.47 -2.72 -14.11
CA LEU A 123 -1.56 -1.75 -14.00
C LEU A 123 -2.75 -2.31 -13.21
N GLU A 124 -3.07 -3.60 -13.36
CA GLU A 124 -4.05 -4.29 -12.52
C GLU A 124 -3.64 -4.31 -11.04
N ARG A 125 -2.33 -4.41 -10.75
CA ARG A 125 -1.81 -4.27 -9.39
C ARG A 125 -1.99 -2.86 -8.85
N VAL A 126 -1.79 -1.80 -9.64
CA VAL A 126 -2.13 -0.43 -9.24
C VAL A 126 -3.62 -0.32 -8.90
N GLN A 127 -4.50 -0.84 -9.75
CA GLN A 127 -5.95 -0.82 -9.52
C GLN A 127 -6.34 -1.57 -8.23
N THR A 128 -5.75 -2.74 -8.00
CA THR A 128 -5.95 -3.53 -6.78
C THR A 128 -5.49 -2.77 -5.55
N THR A 129 -4.35 -2.07 -5.65
CA THR A 129 -3.82 -1.23 -4.57
C THR A 129 -4.78 -0.08 -4.24
N LEU A 130 -5.34 0.60 -5.24
CA LEU A 130 -6.35 1.64 -5.02
C LEU A 130 -7.61 1.10 -4.33
N LYS A 131 -8.06 -0.11 -4.69
CA LYS A 131 -9.18 -0.78 -4.00
C LYS A 131 -8.84 -1.13 -2.55
N GLN A 132 -7.58 -1.47 -2.26
CA GLN A 132 -7.14 -1.82 -0.90
C GLN A 132 -7.30 -0.65 0.08
N PHE A 133 -7.21 0.61 -0.37
CA PHE A 133 -7.53 1.78 0.48
C PHE A 133 -8.97 1.76 1.00
N VAL A 134 -9.92 1.20 0.23
CA VAL A 134 -11.31 1.03 0.69
C VAL A 134 -11.32 0.15 1.92
N ARG A 135 -10.79 -1.07 1.78
CA ARG A 135 -10.75 -2.06 2.87
C ARG A 135 -10.01 -1.51 4.08
N ASP A 136 -8.80 -1.01 3.90
CA ASP A 136 -7.90 -0.73 5.01
C ASP A 136 -8.05 0.66 5.63
N TRP A 137 -8.51 1.68 4.89
CA TRP A 137 -8.42 3.08 5.35
C TRP A 137 -9.65 3.92 5.05
N SER A 138 -10.76 3.33 4.63
CA SER A 138 -12.03 4.05 4.42
C SER A 138 -13.11 3.62 5.41
N LYS A 139 -14.19 4.40 5.49
CA LYS A 139 -15.37 4.04 6.31
C LYS A 139 -16.13 2.89 5.68
N GLU A 140 -16.16 2.82 4.36
CA GLU A 140 -16.85 1.80 3.55
C GLU A 140 -16.26 0.41 3.82
N GLY A 141 -14.96 0.31 4.10
CA GLY A 141 -14.31 -0.94 4.47
C GLY A 141 -14.54 -1.41 5.91
N ALA A 142 -15.20 -0.61 6.77
CA ALA A 142 -15.28 -0.92 8.21
C ALA A 142 -15.97 -2.24 8.51
N SER A 143 -17.05 -2.58 7.81
CA SER A 143 -17.76 -3.86 8.01
C SER A 143 -16.88 -5.07 7.67
N GLU A 144 -16.09 -4.95 6.59
CA GLU A 144 -15.17 -5.99 6.17
C GLU A 144 -14.03 -6.16 7.17
N ARG A 145 -13.46 -5.05 7.65
CA ARG A 145 -12.46 -5.07 8.73
C ARG A 145 -13.00 -5.65 10.02
N ASN A 146 -14.22 -5.32 10.43
CA ASN A 146 -14.81 -5.89 11.64
C ASN A 146 -14.98 -7.42 11.51
N THR A 147 -15.25 -7.91 10.30
CA THR A 147 -15.39 -9.35 10.06
C THR A 147 -14.04 -10.06 10.04
N CYS A 148 -13.00 -9.45 9.45
CA CYS A 148 -11.70 -10.08 9.27
C CYS A 148 -10.69 -9.80 10.40
N TYR A 149 -10.60 -8.56 10.86
CA TYR A 149 -9.58 -8.08 11.78
C TYR A 149 -10.00 -8.22 13.24
N GLN A 150 -11.28 -7.98 13.56
CA GLN A 150 -11.74 -8.04 14.95
C GLN A 150 -11.50 -9.41 15.60
N PRO A 151 -11.77 -10.56 14.96
CA PRO A 151 -11.50 -11.86 15.57
C PRO A 151 -10.02 -12.07 15.90
N ILE A 152 -9.11 -11.58 15.05
CA ILE A 152 -7.66 -11.66 15.27
C ILE A 152 -7.26 -10.77 16.46
N ILE A 153 -7.75 -9.54 16.50
CA ILE A 153 -7.49 -8.59 17.58
C ILE A 153 -8.03 -9.14 18.92
N ASP A 154 -9.22 -9.73 18.92
CA ASP A 154 -9.84 -10.31 20.11
C ASP A 154 -9.02 -11.49 20.64
N GLU A 155 -8.50 -12.37 19.78
CA GLU A 155 -7.62 -13.45 20.21
C GLU A 155 -6.28 -12.93 20.74
N VAL A 156 -5.70 -11.88 20.17
CA VAL A 156 -4.50 -11.23 20.73
C VAL A 156 -4.80 -10.68 22.13
N LEU A 157 -5.89 -9.95 22.31
CA LEU A 157 -6.30 -9.38 23.61
C LEU A 157 -6.59 -10.47 24.65
N LYS A 158 -7.21 -11.57 24.24
CA LYS A 158 -7.53 -12.71 25.10
C LYS A 158 -6.29 -13.46 25.57
N ASN A 159 -5.33 -13.72 24.68
CA ASN A 159 -4.10 -14.45 25.02
C ASN A 159 -3.06 -13.57 25.73
N PHE A 160 -3.07 -12.26 25.43
CA PHE A 160 -2.11 -11.29 25.96
C PHE A 160 -2.83 -10.13 26.66
N SER A 161 -3.74 -10.45 27.58
CA SER A 161 -4.50 -9.44 28.32
C SER A 161 -3.58 -8.46 29.05
N PRO A 162 -3.84 -7.15 28.99
CA PRO A 162 -3.11 -6.15 29.78
C PRO A 162 -3.13 -6.40 31.29
N GLU A 163 -4.06 -7.23 31.80
CA GLU A 163 -4.12 -7.63 33.21
C GLU A 163 -3.01 -8.62 33.60
N HIS A 164 -2.43 -9.32 32.62
CA HIS A 164 -1.51 -10.44 32.85
C HIS A 164 -0.14 -10.23 32.19
N CYS A 165 0.00 -9.27 31.29
CA CYS A 165 1.25 -8.96 30.62
C CYS A 165 1.37 -7.47 30.30
N GLU A 166 2.59 -7.02 30.07
CA GLU A 166 2.91 -5.68 29.58
C GLU A 166 2.78 -5.68 28.04
N PRO A 167 1.75 -5.02 27.45
CA PRO A 167 1.47 -5.11 26.01
C PRO A 167 2.65 -4.65 25.13
N ASP A 168 3.39 -3.63 25.54
CA ASP A 168 4.53 -3.08 24.82
C ASP A 168 5.68 -4.10 24.66
N LYS A 169 5.76 -5.09 25.56
CA LYS A 169 6.74 -6.20 25.52
C LYS A 169 6.26 -7.42 24.73
N ILE A 170 5.03 -7.40 24.22
CA ILE A 170 4.51 -8.45 23.33
C ILE A 170 4.75 -8.01 21.89
N GLN A 171 5.55 -8.81 21.17
CA GLN A 171 5.83 -8.57 19.76
C GLN A 171 4.89 -9.41 18.88
N VAL A 172 4.09 -8.73 18.07
CA VAL A 172 3.16 -9.33 17.12
C VAL A 172 3.67 -9.08 15.70
N LEU A 173 3.72 -10.13 14.89
CA LEU A 173 4.08 -10.05 13.47
C LEU A 173 2.83 -10.24 12.61
N VAL A 174 2.61 -9.34 11.65
CA VAL A 174 1.52 -9.44 10.67
C VAL A 174 2.13 -9.65 9.29
N PRO A 175 2.28 -10.90 8.83
CA PRO A 175 2.75 -11.18 7.47
C PRO A 175 1.70 -10.79 6.43
N GLY A 176 2.13 -10.36 5.24
CA GLY A 176 1.22 -9.92 4.18
C GLY A 176 0.30 -8.78 4.63
N SER A 177 0.88 -7.80 5.31
CA SER A 177 0.14 -6.74 6.01
C SER A 177 -0.59 -5.75 5.08
N GLY A 178 -0.40 -5.82 3.76
CA GLY A 178 -1.10 -4.96 2.80
C GLY A 178 -0.82 -3.48 3.07
N LEU A 179 -1.86 -2.69 3.33
CA LEU A 179 -1.70 -1.27 3.69
C LEU A 179 -1.43 -1.03 5.18
N GLY A 180 -1.24 -2.10 5.96
CA GLY A 180 -0.79 -2.04 7.35
C GLY A 180 -1.90 -1.79 8.38
N ARG A 181 -3.19 -1.82 8.00
CA ARG A 181 -4.30 -1.49 8.91
C ARG A 181 -4.41 -2.43 10.10
N LEU A 182 -4.31 -3.75 9.89
CA LEU A 182 -4.39 -4.72 10.99
C LEU A 182 -3.23 -4.52 11.98
N ALA A 183 -2.00 -4.41 11.46
CA ALA A 183 -0.82 -4.17 12.28
C ALA A 183 -0.92 -2.84 13.06
N PHE A 184 -1.45 -1.81 12.43
CA PHE A 184 -1.78 -0.54 13.06
C PHE A 184 -2.82 -0.67 14.18
N GLU A 185 -3.93 -1.40 13.95
CA GLU A 185 -4.97 -1.60 14.97
C GLU A 185 -4.41 -2.34 16.18
N ILE A 186 -3.60 -3.38 15.98
CA ILE A 186 -2.91 -4.11 17.05
C ILE A 186 -1.97 -3.17 17.82
N ALA A 187 -1.16 -2.37 17.12
CA ALA A 187 -0.29 -1.39 17.74
C ALA A 187 -1.06 -0.33 18.55
N SER A 188 -2.23 0.10 18.05
CA SER A 188 -3.09 1.08 18.74
C SER A 188 -3.64 0.56 20.07
N LYS A 189 -3.66 -0.77 20.29
CA LYS A 189 -3.99 -1.40 21.58
C LYS A 189 -2.81 -1.45 22.57
N GLY A 190 -1.64 -0.96 22.16
CA GLY A 190 -0.44 -0.90 23.00
C GLY A 190 0.57 -2.03 22.76
N TYR A 191 0.31 -2.94 21.81
CA TYR A 191 1.23 -4.03 21.48
C TYR A 191 2.35 -3.57 20.55
N SER A 192 3.57 -4.06 20.74
CA SER A 192 4.62 -3.87 19.73
C SER A 192 4.29 -4.71 18.51
N CYS A 193 4.02 -4.06 17.36
CA CYS A 193 3.57 -4.74 16.15
C CYS A 193 4.46 -4.40 14.96
N GLN A 194 4.84 -5.44 14.21
CA GLN A 194 5.52 -5.29 12.93
C GLN A 194 4.64 -5.85 11.81
N GLY A 195 4.30 -5.02 10.83
CA GLY A 195 3.77 -5.52 9.56
C GLY A 195 4.93 -5.95 8.65
N ASN A 196 4.72 -7.01 7.88
CA ASN A 196 5.63 -7.41 6.80
C ASN A 196 4.87 -7.43 5.48
N GLU A 197 5.47 -6.89 4.42
CA GLU A 197 4.89 -6.89 3.08
C GLU A 197 5.99 -7.03 2.04
N PHE A 198 5.68 -7.78 0.98
CA PHE A 198 6.60 -8.05 -0.12
C PHE A 198 6.31 -7.16 -1.33
N SER A 199 5.03 -6.87 -1.59
CA SER A 199 4.61 -6.08 -2.75
C SER A 199 5.01 -4.62 -2.61
N LEU A 200 5.87 -4.15 -3.52
CA LEU A 200 6.21 -2.73 -3.61
C LEU A 200 4.99 -1.83 -3.81
N PHE A 201 3.94 -2.30 -4.51
CA PHE A 201 2.71 -1.54 -4.67
C PHE A 201 2.04 -1.23 -3.31
N MET A 202 1.97 -2.24 -2.44
CA MET A 202 1.38 -2.12 -1.10
C MET A 202 2.31 -1.33 -0.16
N LEU A 203 3.63 -1.54 -0.25
CA LEU A 203 4.61 -0.78 0.53
C LEU A 203 4.53 0.73 0.23
N ILE A 204 4.52 1.11 -1.04
CA ILE A 204 4.42 2.52 -1.46
C ILE A 204 3.12 3.15 -0.92
N ALA A 205 2.00 2.46 -1.09
CA ALA A 205 0.69 2.94 -0.62
C ALA A 205 0.59 2.99 0.92
N SER A 206 1.08 1.97 1.62
CA SER A 206 1.10 1.91 3.09
C SER A 206 1.96 3.04 3.67
N HIS A 207 3.13 3.31 3.09
CA HIS A 207 3.99 4.41 3.50
C HIS A 207 3.29 5.76 3.35
N PHE A 208 2.57 5.98 2.24
CA PHE A 208 1.79 7.20 2.05
C PHE A 208 0.73 7.38 3.15
N VAL A 209 -0.07 6.36 3.44
CA VAL A 209 -1.11 6.48 4.47
C VAL A 209 -0.52 6.66 5.86
N LEU A 210 0.45 5.84 6.24
CA LEU A 210 0.98 5.80 7.60
C LEU A 210 1.86 7.01 7.93
N ASN A 211 2.56 7.59 6.95
CA ASN A 211 3.56 8.63 7.20
C ASN A 211 3.21 10.01 6.61
N LYS A 212 2.31 10.08 5.62
CA LYS A 212 1.96 11.34 4.95
C LYS A 212 0.54 11.83 5.27
N CYS A 213 -0.36 10.94 5.65
CA CYS A 213 -1.71 11.32 6.06
C CYS A 213 -1.75 11.65 7.56
N ASN A 214 -2.03 12.90 7.91
CA ASN A 214 -2.03 13.41 9.29
C ASN A 214 -3.39 13.93 9.77
N GLN A 215 -4.43 13.77 8.93
CA GLN A 215 -5.80 14.18 9.19
C GLN A 215 -6.76 13.09 8.66
N LYS A 216 -7.94 12.99 9.28
CA LYS A 216 -9.01 12.13 8.78
C LYS A 216 -9.55 12.68 7.47
N GLU A 217 -9.90 11.78 6.54
CA GLU A 217 -10.56 12.10 5.26
C GLU A 217 -9.79 13.16 4.45
N MET A 218 -8.46 13.16 4.58
CA MET A 218 -7.57 14.13 3.94
C MET A 218 -7.57 13.99 2.42
N TYR A 219 -7.76 12.78 1.92
CA TYR A 219 -7.74 12.44 0.50
C TYR A 219 -8.99 11.66 0.12
N SER A 220 -9.28 11.67 -1.18
CA SER A 220 -10.36 10.90 -1.76
C SER A 220 -9.93 10.21 -3.04
N LEU A 221 -10.56 9.09 -3.37
CA LEU A 221 -10.29 8.33 -4.58
C LEU A 221 -11.57 7.65 -5.11
N TYR A 222 -11.57 7.30 -6.39
CA TYR A 222 -12.64 6.56 -7.05
C TYR A 222 -12.16 5.13 -7.34
N PRO A 223 -12.42 4.14 -6.47
CA PRO A 223 -11.83 2.80 -6.61
C PRO A 223 -12.48 1.96 -7.71
N TRP A 224 -13.73 2.26 -8.04
CA TRP A 224 -14.60 1.41 -8.87
C TRP A 224 -14.57 1.76 -10.37
N ILE A 225 -13.86 2.82 -10.77
CA ILE A 225 -13.89 3.34 -12.16
C ILE A 225 -13.42 2.34 -13.22
N HIS A 226 -12.70 1.31 -12.81
CA HIS A 226 -12.21 0.23 -13.68
C HIS A 226 -13.27 -0.83 -13.95
N GLN A 227 -14.27 -0.95 -13.06
CA GLN A 227 -15.31 -1.94 -13.14
C GLN A 227 -16.44 -1.42 -14.03
N VAL A 228 -16.46 -1.88 -15.27
CA VAL A 228 -17.48 -1.51 -16.27
C VAL A 228 -18.68 -2.47 -16.26
N GLU A 229 -18.54 -3.62 -15.62
CA GLU A 229 -19.55 -4.66 -15.52
C GLU A 229 -20.28 -4.63 -14.18
N ASN A 230 -21.50 -5.17 -14.14
CA ASN A 230 -22.34 -5.28 -12.93
C ASN A 230 -22.64 -3.93 -12.24
N ASN A 231 -22.66 -2.84 -13.01
CA ASN A 231 -23.11 -1.53 -12.55
C ASN A 231 -24.61 -1.37 -12.81
N LEU A 232 -25.42 -1.31 -11.74
CA LEU A 232 -26.86 -1.02 -11.87
C LEU A 232 -27.12 0.40 -12.38
N THR A 233 -26.26 1.34 -11.99
CA THR A 233 -26.29 2.74 -12.45
C THR A 233 -24.86 3.20 -12.78
N PRO A 234 -24.68 4.14 -13.73
CA PRO A 234 -23.36 4.72 -14.01
C PRO A 234 -22.70 5.34 -12.77
N GLN A 235 -23.49 5.82 -11.82
CA GLN A 235 -23.01 6.43 -10.59
C GLN A 235 -22.27 5.44 -9.68
N HIS A 236 -22.59 4.14 -9.72
CA HIS A 236 -21.88 3.13 -8.94
C HIS A 236 -20.39 3.04 -9.30
N GLN A 237 -20.08 3.14 -10.60
CA GLN A 237 -18.69 3.14 -11.09
C GLN A 237 -17.91 4.37 -10.60
N MET A 238 -18.60 5.48 -10.34
CA MET A 238 -18.03 6.77 -9.95
C MET A 238 -18.22 7.07 -8.45
N GLN A 239 -18.50 6.07 -7.62
CA GLN A 239 -18.54 6.30 -6.17
C GLN A 239 -17.14 6.65 -5.65
N MET A 240 -17.07 7.76 -4.93
CA MET A 240 -15.88 8.25 -4.26
C MET A 240 -15.83 7.72 -2.83
N ILE A 241 -14.64 7.41 -2.35
CA ILE A 241 -14.36 7.16 -0.93
C ILE A 241 -13.34 8.17 -0.41
N SER A 242 -13.39 8.45 0.89
CA SER A 242 -12.43 9.31 1.59
C SER A 242 -11.55 8.49 2.54
N PHE A 243 -10.29 8.89 2.69
CA PHE A 243 -9.32 8.21 3.54
C PHE A 243 -8.24 9.18 4.07
N PRO A 244 -7.53 8.85 5.16
CA PRO A 244 -7.83 7.74 6.06
C PRO A 244 -9.04 8.03 6.97
N ASP A 245 -9.82 7.01 7.35
CA ASP A 245 -10.97 7.13 8.24
C ASP A 245 -10.58 7.40 9.72
N VAL A 246 -9.31 7.13 10.04
CA VAL A 246 -8.67 7.42 11.32
C VAL A 246 -7.38 8.21 11.09
N ASN A 247 -6.83 8.86 12.13
CA ASN A 247 -5.55 9.55 12.03
C ASN A 247 -4.43 8.63 12.59
N PRO A 248 -3.57 8.03 11.75
CA PRO A 248 -2.57 7.07 12.23
C PRO A 248 -1.57 7.70 13.21
N SER A 249 -1.16 8.95 12.94
CA SER A 249 -0.19 9.68 13.76
C SER A 249 -0.73 10.02 15.15
N GLU A 250 -2.03 10.28 15.26
CA GLU A 250 -2.67 10.62 16.54
C GLU A 250 -2.84 9.40 17.43
N LEU A 251 -3.25 8.27 16.86
CA LEU A 251 -3.55 7.05 17.61
C LEU A 251 -2.29 6.31 18.10
N LEU A 252 -1.14 6.50 17.44
CA LEU A 252 0.13 5.89 17.87
C LEU A 252 0.89 6.74 18.91
N ARG A 253 0.66 8.05 18.95
CA ARG A 253 1.40 9.02 19.81
C ARG A 253 1.32 8.79 21.33
N PRO A 254 0.27 8.22 21.93
CA PRO A 254 0.25 7.95 23.36
C PRO A 254 0.86 6.59 23.76
N SER A 255 1.19 5.71 22.80
CA SER A 255 1.63 4.35 23.13
C SER A 255 3.16 4.27 23.24
N ALA A 256 3.66 3.57 24.26
CA ALA A 256 5.05 3.10 24.30
C ALA A 256 5.33 1.98 23.27
N ALA A 257 4.30 1.61 22.50
CA ALA A 257 4.31 0.50 21.57
C ALA A 257 5.03 0.87 20.28
N ASN A 258 5.90 -0.03 19.83
CA ASN A 258 6.60 0.14 18.56
C ASN A 258 5.72 -0.37 17.42
N PHE A 259 5.42 0.50 16.46
CA PHE A 259 4.81 0.10 15.19
C PHE A 259 5.84 0.25 14.06
N THR A 260 6.11 -0.83 13.35
CA THR A 260 7.06 -0.86 12.22
C THR A 260 6.49 -1.62 11.02
N MET A 261 7.00 -1.32 9.83
CA MET A 261 6.72 -2.03 8.58
C MET A 261 8.03 -2.51 7.97
N ALA A 262 8.13 -3.80 7.67
CA ALA A 262 9.31 -4.42 7.06
C ALA A 262 9.00 -4.86 5.62
N ALA A 263 9.88 -4.48 4.68
CA ALA A 263 9.81 -4.89 3.29
C ALA A 263 10.59 -6.19 3.05
N GLY A 264 10.02 -7.13 2.31
CA GLY A 264 10.70 -8.36 1.86
C GLY A 264 9.89 -9.63 2.10
N ASP A 265 10.43 -10.76 1.66
CA ASP A 265 9.82 -12.09 1.84
C ASP A 265 9.73 -12.43 3.34
N PHE A 266 8.55 -12.85 3.76
CA PHE A 266 8.27 -13.29 5.11
C PHE A 266 9.18 -14.44 5.58
N LEU A 267 9.46 -15.42 4.72
CA LEU A 267 10.29 -16.58 5.09
C LEU A 267 11.73 -16.16 5.33
N GLU A 268 12.23 -15.20 4.56
CA GLU A 268 13.53 -14.60 4.78
C GLU A 268 13.55 -13.77 6.08
N ALA A 269 12.49 -13.00 6.34
CA ALA A 269 12.34 -12.23 7.57
C ALA A 269 12.30 -13.10 8.84
N LEU A 270 11.70 -14.30 8.76
CA LEU A 270 11.68 -15.28 9.86
C LEU A 270 12.99 -16.07 10.02
N SER A 271 13.79 -16.19 8.96
CA SER A 271 15.07 -16.92 9.01
C SER A 271 16.18 -16.18 9.79
N ILE A 272 15.89 -14.96 10.25
CA ILE A 272 16.74 -14.16 11.12
C ILE A 272 16.72 -14.77 12.55
N PRO A 273 17.82 -14.73 13.33
CA PRO A 273 17.88 -15.31 14.68
C PRO A 273 16.83 -14.78 15.68
N THR A 274 16.04 -13.78 15.32
CA THR A 274 15.00 -13.11 16.11
C THR A 274 13.65 -13.84 16.09
N ALA A 275 13.51 -14.98 15.41
CA ALA A 275 12.24 -15.72 15.34
C ALA A 275 11.60 -16.03 16.72
N HIS A 276 12.44 -16.27 17.74
CA HIS A 276 12.02 -16.52 19.12
C HIS A 276 11.46 -15.29 19.86
N LEU A 277 11.58 -14.09 19.28
CA LEU A 277 11.06 -12.85 19.87
C LEU A 277 9.57 -12.65 19.56
N TRP A 278 9.06 -13.25 18.49
CA TRP A 278 7.65 -13.15 18.10
C TRP A 278 6.78 -14.01 19.01
N LYS A 279 5.79 -13.38 19.64
CA LYS A 279 4.84 -14.06 20.54
C LYS A 279 3.53 -14.42 19.85
N ALA A 280 3.22 -13.79 18.72
CA ALA A 280 2.07 -14.10 17.89
C ALA A 280 2.34 -13.75 16.42
N ALA A 281 1.72 -14.53 15.52
CA ALA A 281 1.58 -14.20 14.11
C ALA A 281 0.11 -14.34 13.72
N SER A 282 -0.41 -13.39 12.93
CA SER A 282 -1.80 -13.40 12.46
C SER A 282 -2.01 -14.29 11.25
#